data_AF-A0A7S0Y6R5-F1
#
_entry.id   AF-A0A7S0Y6R5-F1
#
_cell.length_a   1.000
_cell.length_b   1.000
_cell.length_c   1.000
_cell.angle_alpha   90.00
_cell.angle_beta   90.00
_cell.angle_gamma   90.00
#
_symmetry.space_group_name_H-M   'P 1'
#
loop_
_entity.id
_entity.type
_entity.pdbx_description
1 polymer ?
#
loop_
_entity_poly.entity_id
_entity_poly.type
_entity_poly.pdbx_seq_one_letter_code
_entity_poly.pdbx_strand_id
1 'polypeptide(L)'
;KGPTYSAWEASTHIPIIKETWGILLTKVEPVAVGGAFYACFTGKSQQISDMFPGEELRQQMAVKFTNILADLVENVEDPNSLVAKLRILGPMHVKRGVDVSMMGPMGEALLETLSAHIGKDVWTPAVQAAWLWLWTFLTQGMELSLQSAGDEYDLVQSSFDIAMENLSEQEFADLIYENLMRYGPNIPNHARPKMFLSLKLFEMMTTLVSFSGEDELMREQVSWLGLRHVGYGAKAEVAQVMGLVMIESVRQGVGEDFTEEMEKAWKELWDKTSKVLITSVEGASAHAKAMQDLWEGVKQRTEKSKFGTLLRKNLLLGTQWVVTLAQRIIEKKATPSKGGPKRSFLDGSMNNSKPDDKRPEGFDTLPKVAEEAGQSGEFGKDSPDAASNKGS
;
A
#
# COMPACT_ATOMS: atom_id res chain seq x y z
N LYS A 1 -8.11 -16.24 -18.96
CA LYS A 1 -9.10 -16.73 -17.96
C LYS A 1 -8.34 -17.67 -17.03
N GLY A 2 -8.40 -17.47 -15.72
CA GLY A 2 -7.68 -18.30 -14.73
C GLY A 2 -8.25 -19.72 -14.65
N PRO A 3 -7.61 -20.63 -13.89
CA PRO A 3 -8.26 -21.90 -13.54
C PRO A 3 -9.57 -21.58 -12.81
N THR A 4 -10.63 -22.29 -13.18
CA THR A 4 -11.95 -22.16 -12.56
C THR A 4 -12.48 -23.54 -12.26
N TYR A 5 -13.12 -23.68 -11.12
CA TYR A 5 -13.90 -24.87 -10.78
C TYR A 5 -15.38 -24.54 -10.69
N SER A 6 -16.22 -25.55 -10.84
CA SER A 6 -17.65 -25.42 -10.63
C SER A 6 -17.99 -25.28 -9.14
N ALA A 7 -19.11 -24.61 -8.83
CA ALA A 7 -19.62 -24.53 -7.46
C ALA A 7 -19.89 -25.92 -6.85
N TRP A 8 -20.26 -26.90 -7.69
CA TRP A 8 -20.48 -28.27 -7.27
C TRP A 8 -19.18 -28.96 -6.83
N GLU A 9 -18.09 -28.85 -7.61
CA GLU A 9 -16.78 -29.38 -7.22
C GLU A 9 -16.29 -28.74 -5.92
N ALA A 10 -16.40 -27.42 -5.81
CA ALA A 10 -16.01 -26.67 -4.61
C ALA A 10 -16.77 -27.14 -3.36
N SER A 11 -18.10 -27.21 -3.44
CA SER A 11 -18.94 -27.66 -2.32
C SER A 11 -18.69 -29.12 -1.89
N THR A 12 -18.11 -29.94 -2.77
CA THR A 12 -17.79 -31.33 -2.47
C THR A 12 -16.36 -31.49 -1.92
N HIS A 13 -15.37 -30.84 -2.52
CA HIS A 13 -13.95 -31.06 -2.21
C HIS A 13 -13.43 -30.20 -1.06
N ILE A 14 -13.88 -28.93 -0.95
CA ILE A 14 -13.36 -27.99 0.06
C ILE A 14 -13.56 -28.51 1.50
N PRO A 15 -14.74 -29.00 1.91
CA PRO A 15 -14.92 -29.51 3.27
C PRO A 15 -13.99 -30.71 3.57
N ILE A 16 -13.81 -31.60 2.59
CA ILE A 16 -12.93 -32.77 2.72
C ILE A 16 -11.48 -32.33 2.92
N ILE A 17 -11.01 -31.35 2.13
CA ILE A 17 -9.65 -30.81 2.24
C ILE A 17 -9.44 -30.19 3.63
N LYS A 18 -10.34 -29.30 4.07
CA LYS A 18 -10.22 -28.63 5.37
C LYS A 18 -10.26 -29.62 6.54
N GLU A 19 -11.18 -30.60 6.50
CA GLU A 19 -11.28 -31.63 7.53
C GLU A 19 -10.02 -32.50 7.60
N THR A 20 -9.56 -33.01 6.45
CA THR A 20 -8.40 -33.91 6.42
C THR A 20 -7.09 -33.19 6.67
N TRP A 21 -6.98 -31.91 6.32
CA TRP A 21 -5.90 -31.03 6.76
C TRP A 21 -5.91 -30.85 8.28
N GLY A 22 -7.07 -30.58 8.88
CA GLY A 22 -7.22 -30.52 10.34
C GLY A 22 -6.77 -31.82 11.03
N ILE A 23 -7.19 -32.98 10.50
CA ILE A 23 -6.77 -34.30 11.01
C ILE A 23 -5.26 -34.48 10.88
N LEU A 24 -4.67 -34.13 9.73
CA LEU A 24 -3.22 -34.20 9.53
C LEU A 24 -2.47 -33.43 10.63
N LEU A 25 -2.90 -32.20 10.92
CA LEU A 25 -2.27 -31.35 11.93
C LEU A 25 -2.43 -31.88 13.37
N THR A 26 -3.37 -32.79 13.64
CA THR A 26 -3.41 -33.50 14.94
C THR A 26 -2.39 -34.63 15.07
N LYS A 27 -1.80 -35.07 13.95
CA LYS A 27 -0.91 -36.24 13.88
C LYS A 27 0.54 -35.87 13.66
N VAL A 28 0.80 -34.74 13.01
CA VAL A 28 2.14 -34.31 12.64
C VAL A 28 2.24 -32.79 12.68
N GLU A 29 3.36 -32.29 13.21
CA GLU A 29 3.66 -30.86 13.22
C GLU A 29 3.79 -30.33 11.78
N PRO A 30 3.31 -29.10 11.49
CA PRO A 30 3.31 -28.54 10.13
C PRO A 30 4.68 -28.65 9.42
N VAL A 31 5.78 -28.34 10.13
CA VAL A 31 7.13 -28.37 9.55
C VAL A 31 7.55 -29.79 9.16
N ALA A 32 7.11 -30.81 9.92
CA ALA A 32 7.42 -32.20 9.62
C ALA A 32 6.68 -32.71 8.37
N VAL A 33 5.50 -32.15 8.05
CA VAL A 33 4.80 -32.41 6.77
C VAL A 33 5.67 -31.97 5.60
N GLY A 34 6.21 -30.74 5.64
CA GLY A 34 7.10 -30.21 4.61
C GLY A 34 8.38 -31.04 4.48
N GLY A 35 8.97 -31.46 5.59
CA GLY A 35 10.16 -32.31 5.59
C GLY A 35 9.91 -33.67 4.92
N ALA A 36 8.80 -34.32 5.25
CA ALA A 36 8.39 -35.57 4.62
C ALA A 36 8.11 -35.40 3.12
N PHE A 37 7.47 -34.29 2.75
CA PHE A 37 7.23 -33.93 1.36
C PHE A 37 8.53 -33.80 0.57
N TYR A 38 9.51 -33.01 1.02
CA TYR A 38 10.77 -32.85 0.30
C TYR A 38 11.61 -34.13 0.29
N ALA A 39 11.55 -34.94 1.35
CA ALA A 39 12.17 -36.27 1.35
C ALA A 39 11.57 -37.19 0.26
N CYS A 40 10.26 -37.15 0.05
CA CYS A 40 9.59 -37.87 -1.03
C CYS A 40 9.90 -37.27 -2.41
N PHE A 41 9.75 -35.95 -2.55
CA PHE A 41 9.88 -35.24 -3.82
C PHE A 41 11.29 -35.32 -4.41
N THR A 42 12.32 -35.13 -3.59
CA THR A 42 13.72 -35.26 -4.05
C THR A 42 14.09 -36.70 -4.42
N GLY A 43 13.32 -37.69 -3.97
CA GLY A 43 13.45 -39.08 -4.39
C GLY A 43 12.83 -39.41 -5.75
N LYS A 44 12.06 -38.49 -6.35
CA LYS A 44 11.34 -38.74 -7.62
C LYS A 44 12.25 -38.73 -8.85
N SER A 45 13.32 -37.92 -8.85
CA SER A 45 14.33 -37.94 -9.93
C SER A 45 15.64 -37.31 -9.48
N GLN A 46 16.74 -37.65 -10.17
CA GLN A 46 18.04 -37.03 -9.93
C GLN A 46 17.98 -35.51 -10.18
N GLN A 47 17.28 -35.09 -11.25
CA GLN A 47 17.10 -33.69 -11.58
C GLN A 47 16.43 -32.90 -10.43
N ILE A 48 15.37 -33.46 -9.81
CA ILE A 48 14.71 -32.81 -8.67
C ILE A 48 15.63 -32.82 -7.45
N SER A 49 16.37 -33.90 -7.21
CA SER A 49 17.35 -33.98 -6.13
C SER A 49 18.41 -32.88 -6.23
N ASP A 50 18.95 -32.66 -7.43
CA ASP A 50 20.01 -31.68 -7.70
C ASP A 50 19.56 -30.22 -7.49
N MET A 51 18.23 -29.94 -7.56
CA MET A 51 17.67 -28.60 -7.32
C MET A 51 17.66 -28.21 -5.84
N PHE A 52 17.77 -29.16 -4.92
CA PHE A 52 17.72 -28.91 -3.48
C PHE A 52 18.97 -29.46 -2.77
N PRO A 53 20.18 -28.92 -3.08
CA PRO A 53 21.42 -29.41 -2.50
C PRO A 53 21.48 -29.10 -0.99
N GLY A 54 21.77 -30.13 -0.21
CA GLY A 54 21.97 -30.00 1.24
C GLY A 54 20.70 -30.08 2.08
N GLU A 55 20.88 -30.31 3.37
CA GLU A 55 19.77 -30.46 4.33
C GLU A 55 19.14 -29.11 4.70
N GLU A 56 19.95 -28.06 4.83
CA GLU A 56 19.50 -26.73 5.25
C GLU A 56 18.51 -26.13 4.26
N LEU A 57 18.82 -26.14 2.95
CA LEU A 57 17.91 -25.66 1.92
C LEU A 57 16.60 -26.46 1.91
N ARG A 58 16.66 -27.79 2.04
CA ARG A 58 15.46 -28.64 2.09
C ARG A 58 14.58 -28.33 3.30
N GLN A 59 15.16 -28.04 4.46
CA GLN A 59 14.40 -27.62 5.64
C GLN A 59 13.78 -26.24 5.48
N GLN A 60 14.51 -25.28 4.92
CA GLN A 60 13.96 -23.95 4.62
C GLN A 60 12.78 -24.05 3.65
N MET A 61 12.94 -24.81 2.57
CA MET A 61 11.89 -25.03 1.57
C MET A 61 10.70 -25.82 2.13
N ALA A 62 10.94 -26.77 3.04
CA ALA A 62 9.90 -27.51 3.76
C ALA A 62 9.00 -26.57 4.58
N VAL A 63 9.58 -25.64 5.35
CA VAL A 63 8.82 -24.65 6.12
C VAL A 63 7.98 -23.77 5.19
N LYS A 64 8.59 -23.22 4.13
CA LYS A 64 7.88 -22.38 3.15
C LYS A 64 6.72 -23.13 2.50
N PHE A 65 6.96 -24.35 2.03
CA PHE A 65 5.94 -25.17 1.38
C PHE A 65 4.78 -25.49 2.32
N THR A 66 5.05 -25.84 3.58
CA THR A 66 3.99 -26.05 4.58
C THR A 66 3.16 -24.79 4.79
N ASN A 67 3.80 -23.63 4.92
CA ASN A 67 3.08 -22.36 5.14
C ASN A 67 2.20 -22.01 3.94
N ILE A 68 2.71 -22.16 2.73
CA ILE A 68 1.93 -21.98 1.50
C ILE A 68 0.76 -22.96 1.47
N LEU A 69 0.99 -24.24 1.77
CA LEU A 69 -0.07 -25.24 1.77
C LEU A 69 -1.16 -24.92 2.82
N ALA A 70 -0.78 -24.43 4.00
CA ALA A 70 -1.72 -23.99 5.03
C ALA A 70 -2.57 -22.80 4.55
N ASP A 71 -1.93 -21.78 3.98
CA ASP A 71 -2.60 -20.59 3.43
C ASP A 71 -3.54 -20.97 2.27
N LEU A 72 -3.13 -21.90 1.41
CA LEU A 72 -3.97 -22.42 0.32
C LEU A 72 -5.22 -23.12 0.87
N VAL A 73 -5.09 -23.94 1.91
CA VAL A 73 -6.24 -24.64 2.53
C VAL A 73 -7.16 -23.66 3.25
N GLU A 74 -6.61 -22.66 3.94
CA GLU A 74 -7.38 -21.62 4.61
C GLU A 74 -8.21 -20.81 3.62
N ASN A 75 -7.62 -20.45 2.49
CA ASN A 75 -8.20 -19.58 1.47
C ASN A 75 -8.81 -20.32 0.26
N VAL A 76 -8.98 -21.65 0.33
CA VAL A 76 -9.48 -22.48 -0.80
C VAL A 76 -10.88 -22.09 -1.29
N GLU A 77 -11.61 -21.27 -0.53
CA GLU A 77 -12.94 -20.74 -0.90
C GLU A 77 -12.85 -19.48 -1.78
N ASP A 78 -11.69 -18.84 -1.88
CA ASP A 78 -11.44 -17.67 -2.72
C ASP A 78 -10.46 -18.00 -3.87
N PRO A 79 -10.96 -18.60 -4.97
CA PRO A 79 -10.12 -18.99 -6.08
C PRO A 79 -9.47 -17.80 -6.79
N ASN A 80 -10.08 -16.61 -6.75
CA ASN A 80 -9.52 -15.44 -7.42
C ASN A 80 -8.26 -14.96 -6.70
N SER A 81 -8.30 -14.91 -5.36
CA SER A 81 -7.13 -14.61 -4.53
C SER A 81 -6.02 -15.66 -4.73
N LEU A 82 -6.38 -16.95 -4.76
CA LEU A 82 -5.41 -18.01 -5.05
C LEU A 82 -4.78 -17.86 -6.44
N VAL A 83 -5.56 -17.55 -7.47
CA VAL A 83 -5.04 -17.31 -8.82
C VAL A 83 -4.11 -16.10 -8.86
N ALA A 84 -4.41 -15.03 -8.12
CA ALA A 84 -3.50 -13.89 -8.00
C ALA A 84 -2.17 -14.30 -7.35
N LYS A 85 -2.20 -15.10 -6.28
CA LYS A 85 -0.98 -15.66 -5.66
C LYS A 85 -0.24 -16.67 -6.54
N LEU A 86 -0.91 -17.40 -7.44
CA LEU A 86 -0.23 -18.33 -8.36
C LEU A 86 0.37 -17.60 -9.58
N ARG A 87 -0.25 -16.49 -9.98
CA ARG A 87 0.40 -15.52 -10.89
C ARG A 87 1.75 -15.13 -10.27
N ILE A 88 1.72 -14.75 -8.99
CA ILE A 88 2.81 -14.76 -8.00
C ILE A 88 4.05 -15.63 -8.30
N LEU A 89 3.77 -16.91 -8.10
CA LEU A 89 4.76 -17.94 -7.89
C LEU A 89 5.25 -18.51 -9.23
N GLY A 90 4.43 -18.50 -10.28
CA GLY A 90 4.74 -19.10 -11.58
C GLY A 90 6.09 -18.68 -12.17
N PRO A 91 6.32 -17.37 -12.45
CA PRO A 91 7.55 -16.91 -13.08
C PRO A 91 8.79 -17.19 -12.24
N MET A 92 8.66 -17.14 -10.90
CA MET A 92 9.76 -17.50 -10.00
C MET A 92 10.17 -18.96 -10.13
N HIS A 93 9.20 -19.88 -10.21
CA HIS A 93 9.49 -21.30 -10.32
C HIS A 93 10.23 -21.60 -11.64
N VAL A 94 9.83 -20.96 -12.74
CA VAL A 94 10.57 -21.09 -14.02
C VAL A 94 11.98 -20.54 -13.93
N LYS A 95 12.18 -19.37 -13.30
CA LYS A 95 13.52 -18.79 -13.14
C LYS A 95 14.46 -19.71 -12.34
N ARG A 96 13.90 -20.46 -11.38
CA ARG A 96 14.60 -21.48 -10.57
C ARG A 96 14.75 -22.84 -11.28
N GLY A 97 14.43 -22.92 -12.57
CA GLY A 97 14.58 -24.14 -13.38
C GLY A 97 13.48 -25.17 -13.19
N VAL A 98 12.36 -24.82 -12.55
CA VAL A 98 11.19 -25.69 -12.46
C VAL A 98 10.47 -25.68 -13.81
N ASP A 99 10.39 -26.85 -14.43
CA ASP A 99 9.66 -27.09 -15.66
C ASP A 99 8.32 -27.81 -15.38
N VAL A 100 7.37 -27.70 -16.32
CA VAL A 100 6.05 -28.33 -16.23
C VAL A 100 6.12 -29.85 -16.00
N SER A 101 7.17 -30.53 -16.49
CA SER A 101 7.40 -31.96 -16.26
C SER A 101 7.59 -32.33 -14.78
N MET A 102 7.96 -31.37 -13.92
CA MET A 102 8.15 -31.59 -12.48
C MET A 102 6.83 -31.53 -11.69
N MET A 103 5.76 -30.98 -12.27
CA MET A 103 4.46 -30.85 -11.58
C MET A 103 3.81 -32.21 -11.29
N GLY A 104 3.96 -33.19 -12.19
CA GLY A 104 3.48 -34.56 -11.96
C GLY A 104 4.15 -35.20 -10.73
N PRO A 105 5.49 -35.34 -10.71
CA PRO A 105 6.24 -35.84 -9.56
C PRO A 105 5.96 -35.10 -8.25
N MET A 106 5.76 -33.78 -8.30
CA MET A 106 5.44 -32.96 -7.13
C MET A 106 4.06 -33.31 -6.55
N GLY A 107 3.05 -33.46 -7.41
CA GLY A 107 1.70 -33.88 -7.00
C GLY A 107 1.67 -35.28 -6.41
N GLU A 108 2.42 -36.22 -7.01
CA GLU A 108 2.57 -37.57 -6.44
C GLU A 108 3.19 -37.52 -5.04
N ALA A 109 4.27 -36.75 -4.87
CA ALA A 109 4.95 -36.63 -3.59
C ALA A 109 4.05 -36.01 -2.51
N LEU A 110 3.23 -35.01 -2.88
CA LEU A 110 2.23 -34.41 -1.99
C LEU A 110 1.20 -35.46 -1.55
N LEU A 111 0.58 -36.17 -2.51
CA LEU A 111 -0.45 -37.17 -2.20
C LEU A 111 0.10 -38.34 -1.37
N GLU A 112 1.31 -38.81 -1.65
CA GLU A 112 1.98 -39.84 -0.85
C GLU A 112 2.22 -39.37 0.58
N THR A 113 2.71 -38.13 0.74
CA THR A 113 2.97 -37.54 2.06
C THR A 113 1.70 -37.40 2.88
N LEU A 114 0.63 -36.88 2.27
CA LEU A 114 -0.68 -36.75 2.90
C LEU A 114 -1.25 -38.12 3.29
N SER A 115 -1.23 -39.09 2.39
CA SER A 115 -1.72 -40.46 2.65
C SER A 115 -1.00 -41.13 3.83
N ALA A 116 0.33 -40.99 3.88
CA ALA A 116 1.16 -41.58 4.93
C ALA A 116 0.84 -41.03 6.32
N HIS A 117 0.59 -39.71 6.43
CA HIS A 117 0.39 -39.05 7.73
C HIS A 117 -1.07 -38.97 8.17
N ILE A 118 -2.02 -38.84 7.22
CA ILE A 118 -3.46 -38.92 7.52
C ILE A 118 -3.84 -40.35 7.91
N GLY A 119 -3.21 -41.36 7.30
CA GLY A 119 -3.42 -42.77 7.60
C GLY A 119 -4.56 -43.40 6.80
N LYS A 120 -4.46 -44.71 6.59
CA LYS A 120 -5.32 -45.48 5.66
C LYS A 120 -6.81 -45.48 6.01
N ASP A 121 -7.15 -45.35 7.29
CA ASP A 121 -8.55 -45.34 7.74
C ASP A 121 -9.29 -44.07 7.32
N VAL A 122 -8.56 -42.98 7.12
CA VAL A 122 -9.12 -41.67 6.71
C VAL A 122 -8.84 -41.41 5.22
N TRP A 123 -7.74 -41.92 4.66
CA TRP A 123 -7.36 -41.73 3.27
C TRP A 123 -8.20 -42.58 2.30
N THR A 124 -9.43 -42.12 2.04
CA THR A 124 -10.37 -42.75 1.11
C THR A 124 -10.19 -42.26 -0.34
N PRO A 125 -10.78 -42.94 -1.35
CA PRO A 125 -10.78 -42.43 -2.73
C PRO A 125 -11.36 -41.01 -2.87
N ALA A 126 -12.35 -40.65 -2.05
CA ALA A 126 -12.93 -39.30 -2.05
C ALA A 126 -11.94 -38.25 -1.53
N VAL A 127 -11.16 -38.59 -0.49
CA VAL A 127 -10.09 -37.72 0.04
C VAL A 127 -8.99 -37.53 -1.00
N GLN A 128 -8.52 -38.62 -1.60
CA GLN A 128 -7.52 -38.54 -2.66
C GLN A 128 -8.01 -37.69 -3.84
N ALA A 129 -9.27 -37.85 -4.26
CA ALA A 129 -9.85 -37.05 -5.34
C ALA A 129 -9.91 -35.56 -4.99
N ALA A 130 -10.26 -35.20 -3.74
CA ALA A 130 -10.30 -33.81 -3.31
C ALA A 130 -8.92 -33.15 -3.31
N TRP A 131 -7.90 -33.84 -2.80
CA TRP A 131 -6.53 -33.32 -2.82
C TRP A 131 -5.94 -33.26 -4.23
N LEU A 132 -6.23 -34.23 -5.09
CA LEU A 132 -5.84 -34.19 -6.50
C LEU A 132 -6.53 -33.04 -7.24
N TRP A 133 -7.79 -32.76 -6.92
CA TRP A 133 -8.53 -31.62 -7.46
C TRP A 133 -7.86 -30.29 -7.08
N LEU A 134 -7.48 -30.11 -5.81
CA LEU A 134 -6.71 -28.95 -5.37
C LEU A 134 -5.37 -28.86 -6.11
N TRP A 135 -4.61 -29.95 -6.19
CA TRP A 135 -3.33 -29.99 -6.91
C TRP A 135 -3.49 -29.62 -8.39
N THR A 136 -4.55 -30.10 -9.03
CA THR A 136 -4.85 -29.80 -10.44
C THR A 136 -5.15 -28.31 -10.62
N PHE A 137 -5.93 -27.71 -9.72
CA PHE A 137 -6.20 -26.27 -9.71
C PHE A 137 -4.91 -25.45 -9.58
N LEU A 138 -4.04 -25.82 -8.63
CA LEU A 138 -2.75 -25.14 -8.43
C LEU A 138 -1.85 -25.27 -9.66
N THR A 139 -1.75 -26.47 -10.24
CA THR A 139 -0.92 -26.73 -11.42
C THR A 139 -1.40 -25.93 -12.63
N GLN A 140 -2.71 -25.86 -12.86
CA GLN A 140 -3.28 -25.02 -13.93
C GLN A 140 -3.03 -23.54 -13.69
N GLY A 141 -3.12 -23.07 -12.43
CA GLY A 141 -2.82 -21.69 -12.08
C GLY A 141 -1.35 -21.34 -12.31
N MET A 142 -0.43 -22.24 -11.94
CA MET A 142 0.99 -22.11 -12.22
C MET A 142 1.26 -22.10 -13.71
N GLU A 143 0.72 -23.06 -14.48
CA GLU A 143 0.90 -23.14 -15.93
C GLU A 143 0.37 -21.90 -16.66
N LEU A 144 -0.82 -21.43 -16.29
CA LEU A 144 -1.39 -20.18 -16.81
C LEU A 144 -0.50 -18.99 -16.46
N SER A 145 0.01 -18.94 -15.22
CA SER A 145 0.96 -17.93 -14.81
C SER A 145 2.22 -17.92 -15.69
N LEU A 146 2.75 -19.09 -16.06
CA LEU A 146 3.90 -19.21 -16.98
C LEU A 146 3.58 -18.64 -18.37
N GLN A 147 2.34 -18.84 -18.85
CA GLN A 147 1.90 -18.35 -20.15
C GLN A 147 1.57 -16.85 -20.14
N SER A 148 1.17 -16.30 -18.99
CA SER A 148 0.77 -14.90 -18.82
C SER A 148 1.85 -13.99 -18.25
N ALA A 149 3.10 -14.45 -18.12
CA ALA A 149 4.25 -13.69 -17.57
C ALA A 149 4.60 -12.39 -18.33
N GLY A 150 3.76 -11.95 -19.28
CA GLY A 150 3.87 -10.68 -20.00
C GLY A 150 2.80 -9.62 -19.67
N ASP A 151 1.71 -9.93 -18.96
CA ASP A 151 0.58 -9.00 -18.83
C ASP A 151 0.18 -8.73 -17.35
N GLU A 152 0.41 -7.48 -16.95
CA GLU A 152 -0.16 -6.81 -15.77
C GLU A 152 0.14 -7.47 -14.42
N TYR A 153 1.44 -7.63 -14.18
CA TYR A 153 1.96 -8.11 -12.92
C TYR A 153 2.34 -6.96 -12.00
N ASP A 154 1.87 -6.98 -10.76
CA ASP A 154 2.36 -6.05 -9.74
C ASP A 154 3.77 -6.50 -9.29
N LEU A 155 4.76 -6.03 -10.04
CA LEU A 155 6.17 -6.34 -9.85
C LEU A 155 6.69 -5.87 -8.48
N VAL A 156 6.05 -4.88 -7.85
CA VAL A 156 6.41 -4.41 -6.51
C VAL A 156 5.96 -5.41 -5.46
N GLN A 157 4.66 -5.77 -5.45
CA GLN A 157 4.12 -6.73 -4.49
C GLN A 157 4.82 -8.07 -4.59
N SER A 158 4.94 -8.58 -5.82
CA SER A 158 5.57 -9.87 -6.06
C SER A 158 7.01 -9.92 -5.57
N SER A 159 7.86 -8.97 -5.97
CA SER A 159 9.26 -8.95 -5.52
C SER A 159 9.40 -8.74 -4.01
N PHE A 160 8.49 -8.01 -3.37
CA PHE A 160 8.43 -7.94 -1.91
C PHE A 160 8.11 -9.30 -1.28
N ASP A 161 7.13 -10.03 -1.82
CA ASP A 161 6.78 -11.37 -1.36
C ASP A 161 7.98 -12.33 -1.49
N ILE A 162 8.73 -12.29 -2.59
CA ILE A 162 9.96 -13.12 -2.73
C ILE A 162 10.98 -12.78 -1.63
N ALA A 163 11.18 -11.49 -1.35
CA ALA A 163 12.10 -11.07 -0.30
C ALA A 163 11.65 -11.60 1.07
N MET A 164 10.34 -11.57 1.34
CA MET A 164 9.74 -12.10 2.57
C MET A 164 9.71 -13.62 2.64
N GLU A 165 9.72 -14.31 1.50
CA GLU A 165 9.96 -15.74 1.45
C GLU A 165 11.41 -16.05 1.83
N ASN A 166 12.38 -15.26 1.35
CA ASN A 166 13.81 -15.53 1.53
C ASN A 166 14.36 -15.13 2.90
N LEU A 167 13.76 -14.13 3.53
CA LEU A 167 14.23 -13.55 4.79
C LEU A 167 13.06 -13.41 5.77
N SER A 168 13.32 -13.63 7.06
CA SER A 168 12.36 -13.24 8.09
C SER A 168 12.15 -11.71 8.10
N GLU A 169 11.03 -11.26 8.69
CA GLU A 169 10.76 -9.83 8.89
C GLU A 169 11.92 -9.11 9.59
N GLN A 170 12.52 -9.76 10.60
CA GLN A 170 13.62 -9.19 11.35
C GLN A 170 14.89 -9.08 10.50
N GLU A 171 15.24 -10.11 9.73
CA GLU A 171 16.40 -10.10 8.86
C GLU A 171 16.24 -9.05 7.75
N PHE A 172 15.05 -8.95 7.15
CA PHE A 172 14.77 -7.94 6.14
C PHE A 172 14.79 -6.52 6.75
N ALA A 173 14.25 -6.32 7.95
CA ALA A 173 14.33 -5.05 8.66
C ALA A 173 15.77 -4.63 8.97
N ASP A 174 16.60 -5.56 9.44
CA ASP A 174 18.03 -5.33 9.70
C ASP A 174 18.80 -5.02 8.41
N LEU A 175 18.46 -5.69 7.31
CA LEU A 175 19.01 -5.44 5.98
C LEU A 175 18.73 -4.00 5.50
N ILE A 176 17.50 -3.52 5.67
CA ILE A 176 17.12 -2.14 5.32
C ILE A 176 17.91 -1.13 6.17
N TYR A 177 18.06 -1.40 7.46
CA TYR A 177 18.88 -0.56 8.35
C TYR A 177 20.35 -0.51 7.90
N GLU A 178 20.93 -1.65 7.55
CA GLU A 178 22.32 -1.72 7.10
C GLU A 178 22.55 -0.97 5.78
N ASN A 179 21.61 -1.09 4.83
CA ASN A 179 21.63 -0.29 3.62
C ASN A 179 21.46 1.21 3.91
N LEU A 180 20.62 1.60 4.87
CA LEU A 180 20.51 2.99 5.31
C LEU A 180 21.85 3.52 5.85
N MET A 181 22.54 2.75 6.69
CA MET A 181 23.84 3.14 7.22
C MET A 181 24.92 3.20 6.14
N ARG A 182 24.82 2.34 5.10
CA ARG A 182 25.75 2.32 3.96
C ARG A 182 25.58 3.51 3.03
N TYR A 183 24.35 3.80 2.61
CA TYR A 183 24.07 4.82 1.58
C TYR A 183 23.68 6.18 2.14
N GLY A 184 23.13 6.22 3.35
CA GLY A 184 22.67 7.43 4.03
C GLY A 184 23.27 7.66 5.41
N PRO A 185 24.61 7.50 5.62
CA PRO A 185 25.21 7.65 6.95
C PRO A 185 25.03 9.05 7.56
N ASN A 186 24.68 10.06 6.76
CA ASN A 186 24.45 11.43 7.20
C ASN A 186 22.96 11.77 7.42
N ILE A 187 22.04 10.81 7.21
CA ILE A 187 20.61 11.04 7.44
C ILE A 187 20.37 11.10 8.97
N PRO A 188 19.80 12.20 9.50
CA PRO A 188 19.69 12.39 10.95
C PRO A 188 18.77 11.36 11.61
N ASN A 189 19.31 10.36 12.33
CA ASN A 189 18.53 9.55 13.29
C ASN A 189 19.35 8.66 14.26
N HIS A 190 20.65 8.92 14.43
CA HIS A 190 21.58 8.03 15.16
C HIS A 190 21.29 7.82 16.65
N ALA A 191 20.38 8.60 17.25
CA ALA A 191 20.04 8.50 18.67
C ALA A 191 18.97 7.44 19.00
N ARG A 192 18.36 6.80 17.98
CA ARG A 192 17.36 5.75 18.18
C ARG A 192 18.01 4.35 18.19
N PRO A 193 17.55 3.41 19.02
CA PRO A 193 18.04 2.04 19.00
C PRO A 193 17.86 1.37 17.62
N LYS A 194 18.83 0.57 17.16
CA LYS A 194 18.80 -0.15 15.85
C LYS A 194 17.47 -0.85 15.62
N MET A 195 17.03 -1.65 16.59
CA MET A 195 15.79 -2.43 16.51
C MET A 195 14.57 -1.55 16.18
N PHE A 196 14.43 -0.42 16.89
CA PHE A 196 13.33 0.50 16.68
C PHE A 196 13.35 1.10 15.27
N LEU A 197 14.53 1.51 14.79
CA LEU A 197 14.64 2.11 13.46
C LEU A 197 14.41 1.07 12.36
N SER A 198 14.92 -0.14 12.53
CA SER A 198 14.76 -1.25 11.57
C SER A 198 13.28 -1.59 11.37
N LEU A 199 12.52 -1.75 12.46
CA LEU A 199 11.07 -1.99 12.39
C LEU A 199 10.31 -0.84 11.73
N LYS A 200 10.69 0.42 12.00
CA LYS A 200 10.04 1.58 11.36
C LYS A 200 10.32 1.65 9.86
N LEU A 201 11.52 1.24 9.43
CA LEU A 201 11.86 1.14 8.02
C LEU A 201 11.12 0.00 7.33
N PHE A 202 10.96 -1.13 8.02
CA PHE A 202 10.12 -2.24 7.55
C PHE A 202 8.64 -1.84 7.40
N GLU A 203 8.06 -1.17 8.40
CA GLU A 203 6.69 -0.62 8.31
C GLU A 203 6.52 0.36 7.14
N MET A 204 7.55 1.16 6.86
CA MET A 204 7.54 2.06 5.71
C MET A 204 7.52 1.28 4.39
N MET A 205 8.31 0.19 4.29
CA MET A 205 8.30 -0.70 3.13
C MET A 205 6.93 -1.34 2.91
N THR A 206 6.33 -1.93 3.94
CA THR A 206 5.01 -2.56 3.83
C THR A 206 3.92 -1.56 3.44
N THR A 207 3.99 -0.34 3.98
CA THR A 207 3.09 0.75 3.57
C THR A 207 3.27 1.09 2.08
N LEU A 208 4.50 1.19 1.60
CA LEU A 208 4.76 1.51 0.20
C LEU A 208 4.22 0.42 -0.73
N VAL A 209 4.44 -0.86 -0.39
CA VAL A 209 3.92 -2.01 -1.14
C VAL A 209 2.40 -1.97 -1.22
N SER A 210 1.72 -1.60 -0.14
CA SER A 210 0.25 -1.48 -0.10
C SER A 210 -0.33 -0.43 -1.05
N PHE A 211 0.49 0.51 -1.53
CA PHE A 211 0.10 1.51 -2.51
C PHE A 211 0.25 1.06 -3.95
N SER A 212 0.86 -0.10 -4.19
CA SER A 212 1.07 -0.57 -5.56
C SER A 212 -0.27 -0.84 -6.23
N GLY A 213 -0.51 -0.18 -7.37
CA GLY A 213 -1.79 -0.18 -8.09
C GLY A 213 -2.86 0.79 -7.55
N GLU A 214 -2.64 1.46 -6.41
CA GLU A 214 -3.63 2.27 -5.69
C GLU A 214 -3.24 3.77 -5.65
N ASP A 215 -3.11 4.40 -6.83
CA ASP A 215 -2.56 5.75 -7.00
C ASP A 215 -3.31 6.85 -6.19
N GLU A 216 -4.65 6.79 -6.09
CA GLU A 216 -5.43 7.80 -5.35
C GLU A 216 -5.28 7.65 -3.82
N LEU A 217 -5.33 6.41 -3.32
CA LEU A 217 -5.12 6.12 -1.90
C LEU A 217 -3.71 6.54 -1.46
N MET A 218 -2.71 6.28 -2.31
CA MET A 218 -1.34 6.71 -2.10
C MET A 218 -1.25 8.24 -1.98
N ARG A 219 -1.87 8.98 -2.92
CA ARG A 219 -1.86 10.45 -2.89
C ARG A 219 -2.46 11.01 -1.61
N GLU A 220 -3.60 10.48 -1.18
CA GLU A 220 -4.27 10.94 0.03
C GLU A 220 -3.41 10.68 1.28
N GLN A 221 -3.00 9.43 1.50
CA GLN A 221 -2.29 9.05 2.73
C GLN A 221 -0.90 9.69 2.82
N VAL A 222 -0.16 9.74 1.72
CA VAL A 222 1.19 10.33 1.68
C VAL A 222 1.13 11.84 1.88
N SER A 223 0.05 12.51 1.44
CA SER A 223 -0.13 13.94 1.70
C SER A 223 -0.24 14.25 3.20
N TRP A 224 -1.04 13.45 3.93
CA TRP A 224 -1.14 13.54 5.39
C TRP A 224 0.18 13.22 6.08
N LEU A 225 0.93 12.24 5.56
CA LEU A 225 2.26 11.90 6.05
C LEU A 225 3.24 13.07 5.87
N GLY A 226 3.16 13.81 4.76
CA GLY A 226 3.97 15.00 4.47
C GLY A 226 3.86 16.08 5.53
N LEU A 227 2.65 16.32 6.07
CA LEU A 227 2.45 17.27 7.17
C LEU A 227 3.29 16.91 8.42
N ARG A 228 3.40 15.62 8.73
CA ARG A 228 4.21 15.12 9.85
C ARG A 228 5.71 15.21 9.55
N HIS A 229 6.09 15.13 8.28
CA HIS A 229 7.49 15.16 7.82
C HIS A 229 8.10 16.55 7.74
N VAL A 230 7.28 17.62 7.84
CA VAL A 230 7.78 18.99 8.02
C VAL A 230 8.73 19.08 9.22
N GLY A 231 8.36 18.44 10.34
CA GLY A 231 9.19 18.43 11.55
C GLY A 231 10.47 17.59 11.45
N TYR A 232 10.55 16.67 10.50
CA TYR A 232 11.71 15.81 10.28
C TYR A 232 12.71 16.39 9.27
N GLY A 233 12.38 17.51 8.62
CA GLY A 233 13.23 18.12 7.62
C GLY A 233 13.42 17.22 6.40
N ALA A 234 12.36 16.50 6.00
CA ALA A 234 12.38 15.71 4.78
C ALA A 234 12.69 16.61 3.57
N LYS A 235 13.73 16.26 2.82
CA LYS A 235 14.18 16.97 1.61
C LYS A 235 14.29 16.01 0.44
N ALA A 236 14.32 16.56 -0.77
CA ALA A 236 14.50 15.79 -1.99
C ALA A 236 15.76 14.91 -1.97
N GLU A 237 16.87 15.40 -1.41
CA GLU A 237 18.12 14.62 -1.34
C GLU A 237 17.98 13.40 -0.42
N VAL A 238 17.26 13.54 0.70
CA VAL A 238 16.99 12.42 1.62
C VAL A 238 16.08 11.39 0.94
N ALA A 239 15.09 11.84 0.17
CA ALA A 239 14.22 10.93 -0.57
C ALA A 239 14.99 10.13 -1.64
N GLN A 240 15.94 10.73 -2.35
CA GLN A 240 16.75 9.99 -3.33
C GLN A 240 17.54 8.85 -2.67
N VAL A 241 18.17 9.13 -1.53
CA VAL A 241 18.92 8.12 -0.77
C VAL A 241 17.98 7.02 -0.24
N MET A 242 16.81 7.39 0.29
CA MET A 242 15.83 6.41 0.77
C MET A 242 15.32 5.49 -0.34
N GLY A 243 15.08 6.01 -1.54
CA GLY A 243 14.72 5.18 -2.70
C GLY A 243 15.79 4.13 -3.02
N LEU A 244 17.06 4.53 -3.03
CA LEU A 244 18.18 3.62 -3.22
C LEU A 244 18.23 2.53 -2.12
N VAL A 245 18.10 2.93 -0.85
CA VAL A 245 18.12 2.02 0.30
C VAL A 245 17.03 0.96 0.17
N MET A 246 15.80 1.36 -0.15
CA MET A 246 14.67 0.44 -0.27
C MET A 246 14.82 -0.53 -1.44
N ILE A 247 15.17 -0.02 -2.62
CA ILE A 247 15.35 -0.85 -3.82
C ILE A 247 16.50 -1.83 -3.64
N GLU A 248 17.62 -1.40 -3.05
CA GLU A 248 18.75 -2.28 -2.76
C GLU A 248 18.39 -3.35 -1.74
N SER A 249 17.58 -3.02 -0.74
CA SER A 249 17.14 -3.99 0.27
C SER A 249 16.25 -5.07 -0.35
N VAL A 250 15.29 -4.68 -1.21
CA VAL A 250 14.47 -5.65 -1.95
C VAL A 250 15.34 -6.48 -2.89
N ARG A 251 16.26 -5.86 -3.65
CA ARG A 251 17.21 -6.60 -4.51
C ARG A 251 17.98 -7.67 -3.74
N GLN A 252 18.53 -7.31 -2.57
CA GLN A 252 19.27 -8.24 -1.73
C GLN A 252 18.37 -9.32 -1.12
N GLY A 253 17.13 -8.99 -0.73
CA GLY A 253 16.17 -9.96 -0.21
C GLY A 253 15.67 -10.94 -1.28
N VAL A 254 15.43 -10.46 -2.50
CA VAL A 254 15.05 -11.30 -3.64
C VAL A 254 16.23 -12.15 -4.13
N GLY A 255 17.45 -11.60 -4.10
CA GLY A 255 18.66 -12.27 -4.56
C GLY A 255 18.77 -12.34 -6.08
N GLU A 256 19.21 -13.49 -6.61
CA GLU A 256 19.40 -13.71 -8.05
C GLU A 256 18.09 -13.58 -8.86
N ASP A 257 16.94 -13.68 -8.18
CA ASP A 257 15.63 -13.58 -8.79
C ASP A 257 15.22 -12.14 -9.16
N PHE A 258 15.93 -11.12 -8.68
CA PHE A 258 15.59 -9.72 -8.94
C PHE A 258 15.84 -9.34 -10.41
N THR A 259 14.85 -8.75 -11.08
CA THR A 259 14.92 -8.38 -12.50
C THR A 259 14.98 -6.87 -12.73
N GLU A 260 15.35 -6.45 -13.93
CA GLU A 260 15.35 -5.03 -14.32
C GLU A 260 13.94 -4.42 -14.32
N GLU A 261 12.92 -5.22 -14.65
CA GLU A 261 11.51 -4.81 -14.61
C GLU A 261 11.04 -4.58 -13.17
N MET A 262 11.43 -5.46 -12.24
CA MET A 262 11.18 -5.25 -10.81
C MET A 262 11.80 -3.94 -10.33
N GLU A 263 13.07 -3.70 -10.66
CA GLU A 263 13.76 -2.46 -10.32
C GLU A 263 13.03 -1.23 -10.87
N LYS A 264 12.61 -1.29 -12.14
CA LYS A 264 11.87 -0.20 -12.78
C LYS A 264 10.55 0.07 -12.07
N ALA A 265 9.77 -0.96 -11.74
CA ALA A 265 8.50 -0.82 -11.03
C ALA A 265 8.67 -0.16 -9.65
N TRP A 266 9.68 -0.58 -8.88
CA TRP A 266 9.99 0.06 -7.59
C TRP A 266 10.42 1.52 -7.74
N LYS A 267 11.23 1.85 -8.77
CA LYS A 267 11.63 3.24 -9.05
C LYS A 267 10.41 4.11 -9.37
N GLU A 268 9.49 3.62 -10.19
CA GLU A 268 8.27 4.35 -10.55
C GLU A 268 7.37 4.58 -9.33
N LEU A 269 7.15 3.56 -8.51
CA LEU A 269 6.39 3.70 -7.26
C LEU A 269 7.06 4.71 -6.32
N TRP A 270 8.37 4.59 -6.09
CA TRP A 270 9.10 5.52 -5.24
C TRP A 270 9.05 6.96 -5.75
N ASP A 271 9.26 7.17 -7.05
CA ASP A 271 9.23 8.49 -7.66
C ASP A 271 7.85 9.16 -7.48
N LYS A 272 6.76 8.42 -7.73
CA LYS A 272 5.40 8.91 -7.46
C LYS A 272 5.20 9.28 -5.99
N THR A 273 5.51 8.37 -5.07
CA THR A 273 5.30 8.57 -3.62
C THR A 273 6.16 9.71 -3.07
N SER A 274 7.45 9.74 -3.40
CA SER A 274 8.36 10.78 -2.92
C SER A 274 7.99 12.17 -3.44
N LYS A 275 7.54 12.29 -4.70
CA LYS A 275 7.02 13.56 -5.25
C LYS A 275 5.83 14.09 -4.46
N VAL A 276 4.86 13.24 -4.13
CA VAL A 276 3.71 13.64 -3.29
C VAL A 276 4.21 14.09 -1.92
N LEU A 277 5.06 13.30 -1.27
CA LEU A 277 5.59 13.63 0.06
C LEU A 277 6.31 14.98 0.09
N ILE A 278 7.23 15.22 -0.85
CA ILE A 278 8.03 16.45 -0.93
C ILE A 278 7.12 17.65 -1.19
N THR A 279 6.19 17.54 -2.14
CA THR A 279 5.24 18.63 -2.45
C THR A 279 4.40 18.99 -1.22
N SER A 280 3.92 17.98 -0.48
CA SER A 280 3.16 18.20 0.75
C SER A 280 4.01 18.83 1.86
N VAL A 281 5.26 18.42 2.02
CA VAL A 281 6.20 19.00 3.00
C VAL A 281 6.51 20.46 2.66
N GLU A 282 6.79 20.78 1.39
CA GLU A 282 7.08 22.14 0.93
C GLU A 282 5.88 23.06 1.12
N GLY A 283 4.69 22.61 0.68
CA GLY A 283 3.45 23.35 0.85
C GLY A 283 3.13 23.62 2.33
N ALA A 284 3.26 22.61 3.18
CA ALA A 284 3.02 22.75 4.62
C ALA A 284 4.06 23.63 5.31
N SER A 285 5.33 23.54 4.91
CA SER A 285 6.41 24.38 5.42
C SER A 285 6.20 25.85 5.07
N ALA A 286 5.76 26.14 3.83
CA ALA A 286 5.43 27.49 3.39
C ALA A 286 4.27 28.07 4.21
N HIS A 287 3.21 27.30 4.44
CA HIS A 287 2.09 27.71 5.30
C HIS A 287 2.53 27.95 6.75
N ALA A 288 3.34 27.05 7.32
CA ALA A 288 3.86 27.19 8.67
C ALA A 288 4.71 28.46 8.83
N LYS A 289 5.57 28.76 7.84
CA LYS A 289 6.36 29.99 7.81
C LYS A 289 5.48 31.23 7.73
N ALA A 290 4.50 31.26 6.82
CA ALA A 290 3.57 32.38 6.71
C ALA A 290 2.82 32.64 8.03
N MET A 291 2.38 31.58 8.71
CA MET A 291 1.74 31.68 10.02
C MET A 291 2.69 32.22 11.10
N GLN A 292 3.96 31.80 11.10
CA GLN A 292 4.98 32.34 12.01
C GLN A 292 5.23 33.83 11.76
N ASP A 293 5.42 34.24 10.50
CA ASP A 293 5.66 35.64 10.13
C ASP A 293 4.48 36.54 10.52
N LEU A 294 3.24 36.07 10.27
CA LEU A 294 2.03 36.76 10.72
C LEU A 294 1.98 36.89 12.25
N TRP A 295 2.34 35.82 12.97
CA TRP A 295 2.36 35.82 14.43
C TRP A 295 3.42 36.77 15.00
N GLU A 296 4.61 36.84 14.41
CA GLU A 296 5.63 37.82 14.78
C GLU A 296 5.10 39.25 14.58
N GLY A 297 4.45 39.53 13.45
CA GLY A 297 3.79 40.81 13.21
C GLY A 297 2.71 41.15 14.24
N VAL A 298 1.94 40.16 14.69
CA VAL A 298 0.98 40.34 15.80
C VAL A 298 1.72 40.69 17.08
N LYS A 299 2.75 39.94 17.48
CA LYS A 299 3.51 40.18 18.71
C LYS A 299 4.19 41.55 18.74
N GLN A 300 4.61 42.09 17.60
CA GLN A 300 5.18 43.44 17.52
C GLN A 300 4.15 44.55 17.71
N ARG A 301 2.88 44.29 17.34
CA ARG A 301 1.80 45.30 17.35
C ARG A 301 0.87 45.19 18.56
N THR A 302 0.93 44.10 19.32
CA THR A 302 0.08 43.90 20.50
C THR A 302 0.76 43.01 21.54
N GLU A 303 0.41 43.22 22.81
CA GLU A 303 0.81 42.34 23.90
C GLU A 303 -0.03 41.05 23.87
N LYS A 304 0.56 39.90 24.21
CA LYS A 304 -0.14 38.60 24.22
C LYS A 304 -1.47 38.62 24.98
N SER A 305 -1.52 39.32 26.11
CA SER A 305 -2.74 39.48 26.93
C SER A 305 -3.83 40.23 26.17
N LYS A 306 -3.50 41.36 25.54
CA LYS A 306 -4.44 42.18 24.74
C LYS A 306 -4.92 41.43 23.50
N PHE A 307 -4.05 40.68 22.81
CA PHE A 307 -4.46 39.83 21.70
C PHE A 307 -5.47 38.77 22.13
N GLY A 308 -5.18 38.04 23.23
CA GLY A 308 -6.10 37.02 23.76
C GLY A 308 -7.46 37.59 24.16
N THR A 309 -7.48 38.78 24.76
CA THR A 309 -8.74 39.48 25.10
C THR A 309 -9.52 39.89 23.85
N LEU A 310 -8.86 40.46 22.83
CA LEU A 310 -9.50 40.86 21.57
C LEU A 310 -10.02 39.66 20.78
N LEU A 311 -9.24 38.58 20.70
CA LEU A 311 -9.63 37.34 20.04
C LEU A 311 -10.87 36.73 20.71
N ARG A 312 -10.85 36.63 22.05
CA ARG A 312 -12.00 36.16 22.83
C ARG A 312 -13.23 37.04 22.59
N LYS A 313 -13.07 38.36 22.59
CA LYS A 313 -14.16 39.31 22.34
C LYS A 313 -14.76 39.12 20.94
N ASN A 314 -13.92 38.99 19.91
CA ASN A 314 -14.38 38.80 18.53
C ASN A 314 -15.06 37.44 18.31
N LEU A 315 -14.52 36.36 18.89
CA LEU A 315 -15.15 35.04 18.86
C LEU A 315 -16.52 35.05 19.54
N LEU A 316 -16.63 35.67 20.72
CA LEU A 316 -17.90 35.81 21.44
C LEU A 316 -18.92 36.64 20.65
N LEU A 317 -18.51 37.77 20.06
CA LEU A 317 -19.38 38.59 19.20
C LEU A 317 -19.87 37.80 17.99
N GLY A 318 -19.00 37.03 17.34
CA GLY A 318 -19.36 36.14 16.23
C GLY A 318 -20.39 35.10 16.65
N THR A 319 -20.18 34.42 17.78
CA THR A 319 -21.16 33.44 18.30
C THR A 319 -22.49 34.08 18.68
N GLN A 320 -22.47 35.28 19.29
CA GLN A 320 -23.69 36.00 19.64
C GLN A 320 -24.49 36.40 18.39
N TRP A 321 -23.80 36.78 17.32
CA TRP A 321 -24.42 37.08 16.03
C TRP A 321 -25.08 35.85 15.42
N VAL A 322 -24.41 34.69 15.40
CA VAL A 322 -24.98 33.42 14.89
C VAL A 322 -26.21 33.02 15.69
N VAL A 323 -26.15 33.11 17.02
CA VAL A 323 -27.29 32.83 17.92
C VAL A 323 -28.44 33.79 17.63
N THR A 324 -28.17 35.09 17.48
CA THR A 324 -29.20 36.10 17.19
C THR A 324 -29.85 35.88 15.81
N LEU A 325 -29.06 35.49 14.81
CA LEU A 325 -29.55 35.15 13.48
C LEU A 325 -30.44 33.89 13.52
N ALA A 326 -29.99 32.85 14.22
CA ALA A 326 -30.77 31.63 14.44
C ALA A 326 -32.10 31.93 15.15
N GLN A 327 -32.06 32.76 16.20
CA GLN A 327 -33.25 33.21 16.93
C GLN A 327 -34.25 33.92 16.00
N ARG A 328 -33.78 34.86 15.17
CA ARG A 328 -34.62 35.58 14.19
C ARG A 328 -35.22 34.66 13.13
N ILE A 329 -34.49 33.63 12.68
CA ILE A 329 -35.00 32.64 11.74
C ILE A 329 -36.10 31.80 12.39
N ILE A 330 -35.91 31.40 13.64
CA ILE A 330 -36.90 30.66 14.43
C ILE A 330 -38.15 31.52 14.67
N GLU A 331 -37.98 32.79 15.06
CA GLU A 331 -39.08 33.73 15.28
C GLU A 331 -39.86 34.03 13.99
N LYS A 332 -39.18 34.22 12.84
CA LYS A 332 -39.83 34.35 11.53
C LYS A 332 -40.60 33.10 11.11
N LYS A 333 -40.13 31.90 11.49
CA LYS A 333 -40.86 30.64 11.27
C LYS A 333 -42.01 30.44 12.26
N ALA A 334 -41.94 31.05 13.44
CA ALA A 334 -42.95 30.95 14.49
C ALA A 334 -44.12 31.93 14.33
N THR A 335 -44.01 32.96 13.49
CA THR A 335 -45.14 33.84 13.15
C THR A 335 -46.03 33.21 12.07
N PRO A 336 -47.30 32.83 12.35
CA PRO A 336 -48.18 32.30 11.32
C PRO A 336 -48.66 33.44 10.42
N SER A 337 -48.44 33.31 9.12
CA SER A 337 -49.05 34.16 8.08
C SER A 337 -50.59 34.13 8.21
N LYS A 338 -51.19 35.19 8.73
CA LYS A 338 -52.65 35.41 8.60
C LYS A 338 -52.99 35.86 7.18
N GLY A 339 -53.47 34.91 6.38
CA GLY A 339 -54.55 35.10 5.39
C GLY A 339 -54.23 35.80 4.05
N GLY A 340 -54.43 35.06 2.95
CA GLY A 340 -54.71 35.63 1.60
C GLY A 340 -53.92 34.97 0.45
N PRO A 341 -54.48 34.90 -0.78
CA PRO A 341 -54.75 33.61 -1.41
C PRO A 341 -53.70 33.11 -2.40
N LYS A 342 -53.71 31.79 -2.57
CA LYS A 342 -52.95 31.00 -3.55
C LYS A 342 -53.05 31.59 -4.96
N ARG A 343 -51.89 31.87 -5.59
CA ARG A 343 -51.76 31.91 -7.05
C ARG A 343 -50.78 30.83 -7.50
N SER A 344 -51.22 30.04 -8.48
CA SER A 344 -50.48 28.94 -9.10
C SER A 344 -49.64 29.43 -10.29
N PHE A 345 -48.46 28.82 -10.41
CA PHE A 345 -47.72 28.45 -11.63
C PHE A 345 -47.35 29.52 -12.68
N LEU A 346 -46.04 29.55 -12.96
CA LEU A 346 -45.38 29.86 -14.24
C LEU A 346 -45.57 31.28 -14.81
N ASP A 347 -44.61 32.16 -14.53
CA ASP A 347 -44.06 33.08 -15.54
C ASP A 347 -42.66 33.54 -15.13
N GLY A 348 -41.77 33.67 -16.11
CA GLY A 348 -40.39 34.05 -15.94
C GLY A 348 -40.21 35.55 -15.72
N SER A 349 -39.24 35.89 -14.86
CA SER A 349 -38.43 37.12 -14.86
C SER A 349 -37.85 37.28 -13.45
N MET A 350 -36.64 36.76 -13.24
CA MET A 350 -35.85 37.13 -12.06
C MET A 350 -35.33 38.56 -12.29
N ASN A 351 -36.17 39.54 -11.96
CA ASN A 351 -35.72 40.92 -11.82
C ASN A 351 -35.10 41.11 -10.43
N ASN A 352 -33.92 41.71 -10.44
CA ASN A 352 -32.99 41.90 -9.34
C ASN A 352 -33.50 42.96 -8.36
N SER A 353 -33.80 42.57 -7.11
CA SER A 353 -33.93 43.51 -6.00
C SER A 353 -33.38 42.88 -4.72
N LYS A 354 -32.15 43.26 -4.35
CA LYS A 354 -31.48 42.88 -3.09
C LYS A 354 -32.26 43.42 -1.89
N PRO A 355 -32.40 42.67 -0.77
CA PRO A 355 -32.75 43.26 0.51
C PRO A 355 -31.52 44.00 1.09
N ASP A 356 -31.76 45.16 1.69
CA ASP A 356 -30.75 46.01 2.34
C ASP A 356 -29.90 45.21 3.36
N ASP A 357 -28.64 44.97 2.98
CA ASP A 357 -27.62 44.27 3.76
C ASP A 357 -26.62 45.30 4.31
N LYS A 358 -27.03 46.03 5.37
CA LYS A 358 -26.09 46.90 6.09
C LYS A 358 -25.42 46.13 7.21
N ARG A 359 -24.23 45.60 6.90
CA ARG A 359 -23.23 45.10 7.85
C ARG A 359 -22.81 46.22 8.83
N PRO A 360 -22.51 45.94 10.10
CA PRO A 360 -22.04 46.97 11.04
C PRO A 360 -20.68 47.54 10.61
N GLU A 361 -20.49 48.85 10.76
CA GLU A 361 -19.22 49.53 10.46
C GLU A 361 -18.06 48.96 11.29
N GLY A 362 -16.92 48.72 10.64
CA GLY A 362 -15.71 48.14 11.23
C GLY A 362 -15.29 46.78 10.68
N PHE A 363 -16.06 46.19 9.75
CA PHE A 363 -15.69 44.93 9.08
C PHE A 363 -14.83 45.11 7.81
N ASP A 364 -14.69 46.34 7.31
CA ASP A 364 -13.95 46.68 6.08
C ASP A 364 -12.46 46.97 6.31
N THR A 365 -11.95 46.87 7.54
CA THR A 365 -10.54 47.17 7.89
C THR A 365 -9.65 45.94 8.06
N LEU A 366 -10.11 44.75 7.68
CA LEU A 366 -9.22 43.59 7.55
C LEU A 366 -8.49 43.66 6.19
N PRO A 367 -7.16 43.44 6.13
CA PRO A 367 -6.45 43.44 4.86
C PRO A 367 -6.98 42.30 3.97
N LYS A 368 -7.42 42.64 2.76
CA LYS A 368 -7.75 41.66 1.72
C LYS A 368 -6.46 40.93 1.32
N VAL A 369 -6.26 39.72 1.84
CA VAL A 369 -5.20 38.81 1.40
C VAL A 369 -5.84 37.46 1.11
N ALA A 370 -6.61 37.40 0.03
CA ALA A 370 -7.04 36.15 -0.59
C ALA A 370 -7.76 36.45 -1.91
N GLU A 371 -7.03 36.79 -2.97
CA GLU A 371 -7.59 36.70 -4.33
C GLU A 371 -6.56 36.52 -5.47
N GLU A 372 -5.28 36.25 -5.18
CA GLU A 372 -4.25 36.05 -6.24
C GLU A 372 -3.62 34.65 -6.29
N ALA A 373 -4.15 33.65 -5.56
CA ALA A 373 -3.61 32.28 -5.61
C ALA A 373 -4.37 31.34 -6.57
N GLY A 374 -5.15 31.89 -7.51
CA GLY A 374 -6.07 31.10 -8.33
C GLY A 374 -6.32 31.63 -9.73
N GLN A 375 -5.28 32.03 -10.47
CA GLN A 375 -5.38 32.13 -11.93
C GLN A 375 -4.17 31.50 -12.60
N SER A 376 -4.48 30.49 -13.39
CA SER A 376 -3.65 29.72 -14.32
C SER A 376 -2.76 30.58 -15.21
N GLY A 377 -1.47 30.30 -15.24
CA GLY A 377 -0.55 30.79 -16.27
C GLY A 377 -0.56 29.86 -17.49
N GLU A 378 -1.19 30.32 -18.57
CA GLU A 378 -1.07 29.73 -19.91
C GLU A 378 0.36 29.84 -20.44
N PHE A 379 0.81 28.76 -21.07
CA PHE A 379 1.99 28.72 -21.94
C PHE A 379 1.78 29.60 -23.18
N GLY A 380 2.71 30.52 -23.43
CA GLY A 380 2.73 31.34 -24.65
C GLY A 380 4.16 31.70 -25.05
N LYS A 381 4.53 31.27 -26.25
CA LYS A 381 5.81 31.42 -26.96
C LYS A 381 6.30 32.88 -27.02
N ASP A 382 7.61 33.07 -26.96
CA ASP A 382 8.39 33.66 -28.07
C ASP A 382 9.90 33.68 -27.76
N SER A 383 10.67 33.12 -28.69
CA SER A 383 12.09 33.43 -28.91
C SER A 383 12.18 34.67 -29.80
N PRO A 384 13.26 35.48 -29.72
CA PRO A 384 14.37 35.25 -30.66
C PRO A 384 15.79 35.53 -30.13
N ASP A 385 16.69 34.63 -30.54
CA ASP A 385 18.03 34.81 -31.12
C ASP A 385 19.02 35.92 -30.66
N ALA A 386 20.17 35.40 -30.21
CA ALA A 386 21.54 35.69 -30.67
C ALA A 386 22.09 37.13 -30.64
N ALA A 387 23.07 37.36 -29.75
CA ALA A 387 24.30 38.06 -30.13
C ALA A 387 25.48 37.67 -29.24
N SER A 388 26.58 37.39 -29.91
CA SER A 388 27.88 36.98 -29.43
C SER A 388 28.71 38.08 -28.74
N ASN A 389 29.65 37.63 -27.91
CA ASN A 389 31.09 38.00 -27.92
C ASN A 389 31.66 38.99 -26.88
N LYS A 390 32.81 38.55 -26.35
CA LYS A 390 33.97 39.24 -25.71
C LYS A 390 33.87 39.80 -24.28
N GLY A 391 34.51 39.06 -23.36
CA GLY A 391 35.85 39.43 -22.88
C GLY A 391 35.95 40.28 -21.62
N SER A 392 36.42 39.67 -20.52
CA SER A 392 37.72 39.94 -19.87
C SER A 392 37.98 38.90 -18.79
#